data_AF-A0A971JAS4-F1
#
_entry.id   AF-A0A971JAS4-F1
#
_cell.length_a   1.000
_cell.length_b   1.000
_cell.length_c   1.000
_cell.angle_alpha   90.00
_cell.angle_beta   90.00
_cell.angle_gamma   90.00
#
_symmetry.space_group_name_H-M   'P 1'
#
loop_
_entity.id
_entity.type
_entity.pdbx_description
1 polymer ?
#
loop_
_entity_poly.entity_id
_entity_poly.type
_entity_poly.pdbx_seq_one_letter_code
_entity_poly.pdbx_strand_id
1 'polypeptide(L)' 'MEKAALGTVVKTGDICPESGTWETDKGTSKQKKIKKGAKMPPQNFMAVNWKLVSYDE' A
#
# COMPACT_ATOMS: atom_id res chain seq x y z
N MET A 1 9.72 4.72 16.87
CA MET A 1 9.74 4.48 15.41
C MET A 1 8.37 4.86 14.89
N GLU A 2 8.31 5.93 14.09
CA GLU A 2 7.06 6.43 13.52
C GLU A 2 6.44 5.37 12.62
N LYS A 3 5.30 4.85 13.06
CA LYS A 3 4.46 3.99 12.24
C LYS A 3 3.68 4.87 11.27
N ALA A 4 3.59 4.50 10.00
CA ALA A 4 2.77 5.26 9.06
C ALA A 4 1.31 5.14 9.50
N ALA A 5 0.59 6.26 9.62
CA ALA A 5 -0.79 6.22 10.09
C ALA A 5 -1.69 5.41 9.13
N LEU A 6 -2.72 4.72 9.66
CA LEU A 6 -3.79 4.16 8.85
C LEU A 6 -4.39 5.28 7.98
N GLY A 7 -4.61 4.99 6.70
CA GLY A 7 -4.97 5.99 5.70
C GLY A 7 -3.77 6.63 4.99
N THR A 8 -2.53 6.25 5.31
CA THR A 8 -1.36 6.63 4.51
C THR A 8 -1.55 6.18 3.07
N VAL A 9 -1.33 7.10 2.12
CA VAL A 9 -1.42 6.82 0.69
C VAL A 9 -0.03 6.90 0.07
N VAL A 10 0.36 5.87 -0.65
CA VAL A 10 1.61 5.83 -1.43
C VAL A 10 1.33 5.44 -2.87
N LYS A 11 2.24 5.77 -3.78
CA LYS A 11 2.10 5.37 -5.19
C LYS A 11 2.72 4.00 -5.43
N THR A 12 2.27 3.35 -6.48
CA THR A 12 2.92 2.18 -7.05
C THR A 12 4.38 2.51 -7.39
N GLY A 13 5.30 1.62 -7.00
CA GLY A 13 6.75 1.81 -7.17
C GLY A 13 7.45 2.43 -5.95
N ASP A 14 6.71 3.09 -5.05
CA ASP A 14 7.27 3.59 -3.79
C ASP A 14 7.59 2.47 -2.81
N ILE A 15 8.52 2.77 -1.90
CA ILE A 15 8.86 1.88 -0.78
C ILE A 15 7.72 1.94 0.23
N CYS A 16 7.19 0.78 0.58
CA CYS A 16 6.15 0.64 1.57
C CYS A 16 6.65 1.10 2.95
N PRO A 17 6.06 2.15 3.54
CA PRO A 17 6.52 2.69 4.82
C PRO A 17 6.12 1.82 6.01
N GLU A 18 5.09 0.98 5.85
CA GLU A 18 4.50 0.20 6.92
C GLU A 18 3.94 -1.15 6.45
N SER A 19 4.22 -2.20 7.24
CA SER A 19 3.67 -3.53 7.00
C SER A 19 2.17 -3.53 7.28
N GLY A 20 1.37 -3.90 6.29
CA GLY A 20 -0.08 -3.90 6.46
C GLY A 20 -0.85 -4.34 5.23
N THR A 21 -2.16 -4.30 5.34
CA THR A 21 -3.05 -4.42 4.20
C THR A 21 -3.21 -3.05 3.56
N TRP A 22 -2.89 -2.99 2.28
CA TRP A 22 -3.02 -1.81 1.45
C TRP A 22 -4.10 -2.03 0.40
N GLU A 23 -4.96 -1.04 0.22
CA GLU A 23 -6.06 -1.03 -0.72
C GLU A 23 -5.78 -0.08 -1.88
N THR A 24 -6.10 -0.48 -3.11
CA THR A 24 -5.91 0.37 -4.28
C THR A 24 -7.11 1.30 -4.52
N ASP A 25 -6.83 2.57 -4.79
CA ASP A 25 -7.87 3.59 -5.08
C ASP A 25 -8.41 3.52 -6.53
N LYS A 26 -7.63 2.94 -7.46
CA LYS A 26 -8.01 2.83 -8.88
C LYS A 26 -8.29 1.38 -9.30
N GLY A 27 -9.46 1.16 -9.91
CA GLY A 27 -9.94 -0.14 -10.36
C GLY A 27 -10.74 -0.87 -9.28
N THR A 28 -11.14 -2.11 -9.54
CA THR A 28 -11.77 -2.98 -8.53
C THR A 28 -10.90 -2.99 -7.27
N SER A 29 -11.43 -2.51 -6.14
CA SER A 29 -10.70 -2.33 -4.87
C SER A 29 -9.94 -3.60 -4.49
N LYS A 30 -8.63 -3.64 -4.78
CA LYS A 30 -7.78 -4.78 -4.45
C LYS A 30 -6.99 -4.47 -3.20
N GLN A 31 -7.25 -5.28 -2.19
CA GLN A 31 -6.49 -5.29 -0.97
C GLN A 31 -5.31 -6.27 -1.12
N LYS A 32 -4.10 -5.83 -0.79
CA LYS A 32 -2.92 -6.69 -0.71
C LYS A 32 -2.16 -6.44 0.57
N LYS A 33 -1.65 -7.51 1.16
CA LYS A 33 -0.68 -7.42 2.25
C LYS A 33 0.70 -7.07 1.69
N ILE A 34 1.28 -5.97 2.16
CA ILE A 34 2.58 -5.49 1.74
C ILE A 34 3.40 -5.22 3.00
N LYS A 35 4.62 -5.76 3.04
CA LYS A 35 5.53 -5.58 4.16
C LYS A 35 6.28 -4.25 4.05
N LYS A 36 6.59 -3.62 5.17
CA LYS A 36 7.46 -2.46 5.28
C LYS A 36 8.78 -2.72 4.55
N GLY A 37 9.21 -1.77 3.74
CA GLY A 37 10.42 -1.86 2.92
C GLY A 37 10.22 -2.57 1.57
N ALA A 38 9.07 -3.21 1.31
CA ALA A 38 8.76 -3.77 0.00
C ALA A 38 8.31 -2.68 -0.99
N LYS A 39 8.55 -2.87 -2.29
CA LYS A 39 8.03 -1.96 -3.32
C LYS A 39 6.56 -2.23 -3.59
N MET A 40 5.77 -1.15 -3.65
CA MET A 40 4.34 -1.20 -3.98
C MET A 40 4.12 -1.80 -5.36
N PRO A 41 3.35 -2.90 -5.49
CA PRO A 41 3.18 -3.58 -6.77
C PRO A 41 2.26 -2.78 -7.71
N PRO A 42 2.52 -2.79 -9.02
CA PRO A 42 1.62 -2.19 -10.00
C PRO A 42 0.33 -2.99 -10.18
N GLN A 43 -0.78 -2.31 -10.44
CA GLN A 43 -2.02 -2.92 -10.90
C GLN A 43 -2.08 -2.83 -12.42
N ASN A 44 -2.10 -3.98 -13.09
CA ASN A 44 -2.26 -4.04 -14.55
C ASN A 44 -1.27 -3.13 -15.32
N PHE A 45 0.00 -3.10 -14.88
CA PHE A 45 1.05 -2.22 -15.41
C PHE A 45 0.79 -0.71 -15.27
N MET A 46 -0.21 -0.32 -14.49
CA MET A 46 -0.54 1.07 -14.20
C MET A 46 -0.09 1.47 -12.79
N ALA A 47 0.36 2.72 -12.68
CA ALA A 47 0.65 3.32 -11.38
C ALA A 47 -0.66 3.68 -10.67
N VAL A 48 -0.95 2.95 -9.59
CA VAL A 48 -2.11 3.21 -8.73
C VAL A 48 -1.67 3.70 -7.35
N ASN A 49 -2.59 4.36 -6.66
CA ASN A 49 -2.41 4.74 -5.27
C ASN A 49 -2.81 3.56 -4.38
N TRP A 50 -1.97 3.28 -3.39
CA TRP A 50 -2.19 2.30 -2.35
C TRP A 50 -2.45 3.03 -1.05
N LYS A 51 -3.57 2.73 -0.41
CA LYS A 51 -4.01 3.29 0.87
C LYS A 51 -3.89 2.23 1.95
N LEU A 52 -3.14 2.51 3.02
CA LEU A 52 -3.04 1.61 4.15
C LEU A 52 -4.39 1.55 4.87
N VAL A 53 -5.02 0.37 4.90
CA VAL A 53 -6.33 0.17 5.53
C VAL A 53 -6.22 -0.58 6.85
N SER A 54 -5.20 -1.41 7.03
CA SER A 54 -4.95 -2.11 8.29
C SER A 54 -3.48 -2.45 8.46
N TYR A 55 -3.02 -2.56 9.70
CA TYR A 55 -1.68 -3.06 10.01
C TYR A 55 -1.67 -4.59 10.00
N ASP A 56 -0.53 -5.17 9.65
CA ASP A 56 -0.23 -6.60 9.84
C ASP A 56 0.51 -6.67 11.18
N GLU A 57 -0.15 -7.22 12.21
CA GLU A 57 0.35 -7.30 13.60
C GLU A 57 1.58 -8.20 13.73
#